data_AF-A0A962X8C8-F1
#
_entry.id   AF-A0A962X8C8-F1
#
_cell.length_a   1.000
_cell.length_b   1.000
_cell.length_c   1.000
_cell.angle_alpha   90.00
_cell.angle_beta   90.00
_cell.angle_gamma   90.00
#
_symmetry.space_group_name_H-M   'P 1'
#
loop_
_entity.id
_entity.type
_entity.pdbx_description
1 polymer ?
#
loop_
_entity_poly.entity_id
_entity_poly.type
_entity_poly.pdbx_seq_one_letter_code
_entity_poly.pdbx_strand_id
1 'polypeptide(L)'
;MGVAILGSTGSIGVSTLDVLRRHPDRFRVAALTAHRDVEALFQQCLMHEPDVAVLADAVAAERLRERLRVAGRSVEVLAGVSGLERAATLPEVAYVMAAIVGAAGLPPTLAAARAGKRVLLANKEALVMAGPLFMAAIRQHGAELLPIDSEHNALFQCLPADFASIGLAAAGVRRLLLTGSGGPFRTAPLAQLADATPEQACAHPNWNMGRKI
;
A
#
# COMPACT_ATOMS: atom_id res chain seq x y z
N MET A 1 7.44 8.61 -14.35
CA MET A 1 7.23 7.17 -14.08
C MET A 1 5.82 6.95 -13.55
N GLY A 2 5.08 5.93 -14.03
CA GLY A 2 3.71 5.65 -13.59
C GLY A 2 3.65 4.91 -12.26
N VAL A 3 2.73 5.32 -11.40
CA VAL A 3 2.51 4.72 -10.07
C VAL A 3 1.05 4.27 -9.96
N ALA A 4 0.84 3.01 -9.58
CA ALA A 4 -0.46 2.50 -9.15
C ALA A 4 -0.54 2.51 -7.62
N ILE A 5 -1.63 3.02 -7.05
CA ILE A 5 -1.84 3.06 -5.60
C ILE A 5 -3.01 2.16 -5.24
N LEU A 6 -2.69 0.99 -4.69
CA LEU A 6 -3.67 0.04 -4.20
C LEU A 6 -4.13 0.45 -2.81
N GLY A 7 -5.34 1.01 -2.68
CA GLY A 7 -5.85 1.57 -1.42
C GLY A 7 -5.53 3.05 -1.23
N SER A 8 -5.75 3.87 -2.26
CA SER A 8 -5.42 5.31 -2.31
C SER A 8 -6.20 6.17 -1.32
N THR A 9 -7.38 5.74 -0.88
CA THR A 9 -8.21 6.50 0.07
C THR A 9 -7.88 6.19 1.54
N GLY A 10 -6.99 5.22 1.80
CA GLY A 10 -6.46 4.95 3.13
C GLY A 10 -5.31 5.89 3.50
N SER A 11 -4.90 5.88 4.78
CA SER A 11 -3.82 6.74 5.29
C SER A 11 -2.53 6.68 4.45
N ILE A 12 -2.01 5.48 4.19
CA ILE A 12 -0.81 5.30 3.35
C ILE A 12 -1.03 5.79 1.91
N GLY A 13 -2.20 5.54 1.34
CA GLY A 13 -2.56 6.01 0.00
C GLY A 13 -2.56 7.53 -0.12
N VAL A 14 -3.18 8.22 0.84
CA VAL A 14 -3.20 9.68 0.92
C VAL A 14 -1.80 10.25 1.14
N SER A 15 -1.00 9.67 2.04
CA SER A 15 0.39 10.08 2.22
C SER A 15 1.24 9.87 0.96
N THR A 16 1.00 8.77 0.24
CA THR A 16 1.68 8.49 -1.04
C THR A 16 1.34 9.58 -2.07
N LEU A 17 0.06 9.91 -2.23
CA LEU A 17 -0.39 10.96 -3.14
C LEU A 17 0.22 12.32 -2.81
N ASP A 18 0.34 12.67 -1.54
CA ASP A 18 0.99 13.92 -1.14
C ASP A 18 2.48 13.96 -1.50
N VAL A 19 3.20 12.84 -1.36
CA VAL A 19 4.59 12.72 -1.84
C VAL A 19 4.68 12.85 -3.35
N LEU A 20 3.81 12.15 -4.11
CA LEU A 20 3.83 12.21 -5.58
C LEU A 20 3.53 13.63 -6.09
N ARG A 21 2.60 14.34 -5.45
CA ARG A 21 2.24 15.73 -5.79
C ARG A 21 3.41 16.71 -5.67
N ARG A 22 4.37 16.43 -4.78
CA ARG A 22 5.59 17.25 -4.60
C ARG A 22 6.67 16.97 -5.66
N HIS A 23 6.49 15.94 -6.48
CA HIS A 23 7.45 15.50 -7.49
C HIS A 23 6.77 15.19 -8.85
N PRO A 24 6.01 16.13 -9.43
CA PRO A 24 5.21 15.91 -10.63
C PRO A 24 6.06 15.69 -11.90
N ASP A 25 7.33 16.14 -11.88
CA ASP A 25 8.32 15.93 -12.94
C ASP A 25 8.83 14.48 -13.00
N ARG A 26 8.73 13.75 -11.88
CA ARG A 26 9.26 12.39 -11.74
C ARG A 26 8.18 11.32 -11.79
N PHE A 27 7.02 11.61 -11.22
CA PHE A 27 5.95 10.63 -11.03
C PHE A 27 4.63 11.12 -11.60
N ARG A 28 3.87 10.18 -12.16
CA ARG A 28 2.46 10.37 -12.50
C ARG A 28 1.64 9.27 -11.87
N VAL A 29 0.43 9.60 -11.44
CA VAL A 29 -0.53 8.61 -10.96
C VAL A 29 -1.15 7.95 -12.19
N ALA A 30 -0.91 6.64 -12.36
CA ALA A 30 -1.48 5.88 -13.46
C ALA A 30 -2.76 5.14 -13.04
N ALA A 31 -2.81 4.67 -11.79
CA ALA A 31 -4.01 4.02 -11.27
C ALA A 31 -4.26 4.32 -9.79
N LEU A 32 -5.53 4.50 -9.44
CA LEU A 32 -6.01 4.67 -8.07
C LEU A 32 -7.04 3.61 -7.72
N THR A 33 -6.95 3.02 -6.54
CA THR A 33 -7.94 2.04 -6.10
C THR A 33 -8.44 2.29 -4.70
N ALA A 34 -9.71 1.95 -4.44
CA ALA A 34 -10.31 1.99 -3.12
C ALA A 34 -11.25 0.80 -2.91
N HIS A 35 -11.73 0.61 -1.69
CA HIS A 35 -12.74 -0.41 -1.42
C HIS A 35 -14.14 0.06 -1.86
N ARG A 36 -14.68 1.08 -1.17
CA ARG A 36 -16.05 1.61 -1.40
C ARG A 36 -16.17 3.14 -1.30
N ASP A 37 -15.07 3.84 -1.03
CA ASP A 37 -15.10 5.29 -0.79
C ASP A 37 -15.12 6.07 -2.11
N VAL A 38 -16.32 6.21 -2.66
CA VAL A 38 -16.56 6.88 -3.95
C VAL A 38 -16.19 8.35 -3.90
N GLU A 39 -16.47 9.05 -2.80
CA GLU A 39 -16.22 10.49 -2.70
C GLU A 39 -14.73 10.77 -2.71
N ALA A 40 -13.97 10.13 -1.82
CA ALA A 40 -12.54 10.36 -1.74
C ALA A 40 -11.85 9.97 -3.05
N LEU A 41 -12.21 8.82 -3.64
CA LEU A 41 -11.61 8.39 -4.90
C LEU A 41 -11.98 9.32 -6.07
N PHE A 42 -13.22 9.81 -6.13
CA PHE A 42 -13.63 10.79 -7.14
C PHE A 42 -12.79 12.08 -7.06
N GLN A 43 -12.61 12.64 -5.86
CA GLN A 43 -11.77 13.84 -5.66
C GLN A 43 -10.31 13.58 -6.07
N GLN A 44 -9.77 12.41 -5.71
CA GLN A 44 -8.42 12.03 -6.12
C GLN A 44 -8.31 11.90 -7.65
N CYS A 45 -9.32 11.36 -8.33
CA CYS A 45 -9.36 11.31 -9.80
C CYS A 45 -9.39 12.70 -10.44
N LEU A 46 -10.13 13.67 -9.87
CA LEU A 46 -10.12 15.05 -10.37
C LEU A 46 -8.77 15.74 -10.23
N MET A 47 -8.04 15.42 -9.15
CA MET A 47 -6.77 16.06 -8.83
C MET A 47 -5.59 15.45 -9.60
N HIS A 48 -5.59 14.12 -9.75
CA HIS A 48 -4.43 13.38 -10.26
C HIS A 48 -4.62 12.83 -11.67
N GLU A 49 -5.85 12.87 -12.20
CA GLU A 49 -6.20 12.46 -13.57
C GLU A 49 -5.58 11.10 -13.96
N PRO A 50 -5.82 10.02 -13.18
CA PRO A 50 -5.25 8.71 -13.48
C PRO A 50 -5.85 8.12 -14.76
N ASP A 51 -5.12 7.21 -15.39
CA ASP A 51 -5.62 6.43 -16.53
C ASP A 51 -6.77 5.50 -16.08
N VAL A 52 -6.62 4.87 -14.91
CA VAL A 52 -7.57 3.88 -14.37
C VAL A 52 -7.95 4.18 -12.90
N ALA A 53 -9.24 4.06 -12.57
CA ALA A 53 -9.73 4.03 -11.20
C ALA A 53 -10.47 2.72 -10.90
N VAL A 54 -10.26 2.14 -9.72
CA VAL A 54 -10.87 0.86 -9.34
C VAL A 54 -11.54 0.93 -7.99
N LEU A 55 -12.77 0.44 -7.91
CA LEU A 55 -13.43 0.14 -6.64
C LEU A 55 -13.64 -1.37 -6.51
N ALA A 56 -13.23 -1.94 -5.39
CA ALA A 56 -13.47 -3.37 -5.15
C ALA A 56 -14.97 -3.68 -5.05
N ASP A 57 -15.78 -2.75 -4.53
CA ASP A 57 -17.24 -2.83 -4.58
C ASP A 57 -17.79 -2.40 -5.95
N ALA A 58 -18.54 -3.28 -6.62
CA ALA A 58 -19.06 -3.03 -7.97
C ALA A 58 -20.10 -1.91 -8.01
N VAL A 59 -20.96 -1.80 -6.99
CA VAL A 59 -21.98 -0.75 -6.94
C VAL A 59 -21.33 0.62 -6.76
N ALA A 60 -20.29 0.71 -5.92
CA ALA A 60 -19.47 1.90 -5.77
C ALA A 60 -18.75 2.26 -7.08
N ALA A 61 -18.24 1.27 -7.83
CA ALA A 61 -17.60 1.49 -9.13
C ALA A 61 -18.57 2.12 -10.15
N GLU A 62 -19.81 1.62 -10.25
CA GLU A 62 -20.83 2.23 -11.12
C GLU A 62 -21.10 3.70 -10.74
N ARG A 63 -21.23 3.98 -9.43
CA ARG A 63 -21.43 5.35 -8.94
C ARG A 63 -20.25 6.26 -9.28
N LEU A 64 -19.02 5.77 -9.17
CA LEU A 64 -17.83 6.53 -9.55
C LEU A 64 -17.82 6.82 -11.06
N ARG A 65 -18.14 5.83 -11.90
CA ARG A 65 -18.18 5.97 -13.35
C ARG A 65 -19.15 7.06 -13.77
N GLU A 66 -20.36 7.07 -13.20
CA GLU A 66 -21.36 8.09 -13.51
C GLU A 66 -20.89 9.49 -13.09
N ARG A 67 -20.28 9.64 -11.91
CA ARG A 67 -19.75 10.93 -11.45
C ARG A 67 -18.62 11.46 -12.35
N LEU A 68 -17.70 10.60 -12.76
CA LEU A 68 -16.61 10.98 -13.66
C LEU A 68 -17.13 11.38 -15.04
N ARG A 69 -18.13 10.66 -15.55
CA ARG A 69 -18.82 10.99 -16.80
C ARG A 69 -19.47 12.38 -16.74
N VAL A 70 -20.22 12.66 -15.69
CA VAL A 70 -20.85 13.99 -15.47
C VAL A 70 -19.81 15.10 -15.34
N ALA A 71 -18.67 14.81 -14.72
CA ALA A 71 -17.55 15.74 -14.59
C ALA A 71 -16.69 15.87 -15.87
N GLY A 72 -17.04 15.19 -16.96
CA GLY A 72 -16.29 15.24 -18.22
C GLY A 72 -14.89 14.62 -18.15
N ARG A 73 -14.68 13.64 -17.25
CA ARG A 73 -13.39 12.98 -17.06
C ARG A 73 -13.32 11.65 -17.81
N SER A 74 -12.17 11.37 -18.43
CA SER A 74 -11.92 10.19 -19.26
C SER A 74 -11.26 9.01 -18.53
N VAL A 75 -11.37 8.96 -17.20
CA VAL A 75 -10.76 7.90 -16.38
C VAL A 75 -11.53 6.59 -16.59
N GLU A 76 -10.82 5.50 -16.93
CA GLU A 76 -11.44 4.18 -17.05
C GLU A 76 -11.77 3.63 -15.65
N VAL A 77 -13.03 3.28 -15.42
CA VAL A 77 -13.47 2.71 -14.13
C VAL A 77 -13.62 1.20 -14.21
N LEU A 78 -12.84 0.49 -13.40
CA LEU A 78 -12.92 -0.97 -13.23
C LEU A 78 -13.50 -1.34 -11.86
N ALA A 79 -13.86 -2.61 -11.69
CA ALA A 79 -14.43 -3.13 -10.45
C ALA A 79 -13.78 -4.44 -10.00
N GLY A 80 -13.87 -4.71 -8.70
CA GLY A 80 -13.51 -6.00 -8.12
C GLY A 80 -12.02 -6.33 -8.15
N VAL A 81 -11.69 -7.57 -7.76
CA VAL A 81 -10.30 -8.04 -7.64
C VAL A 81 -9.57 -8.03 -8.98
N SER A 82 -10.24 -8.43 -10.07
CA SER A 82 -9.66 -8.39 -11.42
C SER A 82 -9.30 -6.96 -11.84
N GLY A 83 -10.11 -5.96 -11.48
CA GLY A 83 -9.79 -4.56 -11.67
C GLY A 83 -8.53 -4.14 -10.89
N LEU A 84 -8.40 -4.60 -9.64
CA LEU A 84 -7.22 -4.31 -8.82
C LEU A 84 -5.95 -4.92 -9.42
N GLU A 85 -6.02 -6.16 -9.89
CA GLU A 85 -4.92 -6.84 -10.59
C GLU A 85 -4.56 -6.11 -11.88
N ARG A 86 -5.57 -5.66 -12.64
CA ARG A 86 -5.34 -4.87 -13.86
C ARG A 86 -4.61 -3.57 -13.55
N ALA A 87 -5.08 -2.80 -12.57
CA ALA A 87 -4.43 -1.56 -12.14
C ALA A 87 -2.97 -1.77 -11.72
N ALA A 88 -2.68 -2.89 -11.04
CA ALA A 88 -1.33 -3.23 -10.60
C ALA A 88 -0.39 -3.69 -11.74
N THR A 89 -0.95 -4.11 -12.88
CA THR A 89 -0.20 -4.72 -13.99
C THR A 89 -0.17 -3.90 -15.27
N LEU A 90 -0.75 -2.69 -15.27
CA LEU A 90 -0.71 -1.77 -16.41
C LEU A 90 0.73 -1.59 -16.96
N PRO A 91 0.94 -1.58 -18.30
CA PRO A 91 2.27 -1.42 -18.89
C PRO A 91 3.03 -0.17 -18.42
N GLU A 92 2.33 0.95 -18.29
CA GLU A 92 2.85 2.26 -17.90
C GLU A 92 3.14 2.39 -16.39
N VAL A 93 2.66 1.44 -15.58
CA VAL A 93 2.93 1.38 -14.14
C VAL A 93 4.31 0.77 -13.91
N ALA A 94 5.22 1.53 -13.30
CA ALA A 94 6.53 1.06 -12.87
C ALA A 94 6.55 0.71 -11.37
N TYR A 95 5.79 1.45 -10.57
CA TYR A 95 5.70 1.29 -9.12
C TYR A 95 4.28 0.97 -8.68
N VAL A 96 4.14 0.01 -7.76
CA VAL A 96 2.86 -0.36 -7.16
C VAL A 96 2.93 -0.14 -5.66
N MET A 97 2.21 0.84 -5.14
CA MET A 97 1.99 1.03 -3.71
C MET A 97 0.93 0.06 -3.21
N ALA A 98 1.36 -0.98 -2.50
CA ALA A 98 0.50 -2.01 -1.93
C ALA A 98 0.05 -1.63 -0.51
N ALA A 99 -1.02 -0.84 -0.43
CA ALA A 99 -1.56 -0.26 0.81
C ALA A 99 -2.97 -0.76 1.19
N ILE A 100 -3.52 -1.75 0.48
CA ILE A 100 -4.75 -2.44 0.88
C ILE A 100 -4.47 -3.24 2.14
N VAL A 101 -5.27 -3.03 3.20
CA VAL A 101 -5.10 -3.70 4.50
C VAL A 101 -5.53 -5.18 4.42
N GLY A 102 -4.77 -6.06 5.08
CA GLY A 102 -5.13 -7.46 5.27
C GLY A 102 -5.03 -8.32 4.00
N ALA A 103 -5.69 -9.48 4.02
CA ALA A 103 -5.57 -10.48 2.96
C ALA A 103 -6.10 -10.03 1.59
N ALA A 104 -7.02 -9.06 1.56
CA ALA A 104 -7.58 -8.52 0.32
C ALA A 104 -6.51 -7.89 -0.60
N GLY A 105 -5.39 -7.43 -0.03
CA GLY A 105 -4.29 -6.86 -0.79
C GLY A 105 -3.40 -7.90 -1.49
N LEU A 106 -3.46 -9.18 -1.10
CA LEU A 106 -2.52 -10.18 -1.60
C LEU A 106 -2.65 -10.44 -3.11
N PRO A 107 -3.84 -10.69 -3.69
CA PRO A 107 -3.96 -10.96 -5.13
C PRO A 107 -3.36 -9.86 -6.03
N PRO A 108 -3.74 -8.57 -5.91
CA PRO A 108 -3.18 -7.52 -6.77
C PRO A 108 -1.69 -7.26 -6.51
N THR A 109 -1.23 -7.46 -5.27
CA THR A 109 0.21 -7.32 -4.95
C THR A 109 1.03 -8.46 -5.58
N LEU A 110 0.51 -9.69 -5.57
CA LEU A 110 1.15 -10.83 -6.23
C LEU A 110 1.13 -10.68 -7.75
N ALA A 111 0.06 -10.11 -8.32
CA ALA A 111 -0.01 -9.78 -9.75
C ALA A 111 1.08 -8.75 -10.12
N ALA A 112 1.29 -7.71 -9.31
CA ALA A 112 2.38 -6.76 -9.50
C ALA A 112 3.76 -7.44 -9.49
N ALA A 113 4.00 -8.33 -8.51
CA ALA A 113 5.25 -9.09 -8.43
C ALA A 113 5.47 -9.97 -9.67
N ARG A 114 4.43 -10.67 -10.14
CA ARG A 114 4.50 -11.50 -11.36
C ARG A 114 4.72 -10.68 -12.63
N ALA A 115 4.27 -9.44 -12.64
CA ALA A 115 4.49 -8.50 -13.74
C ALA A 115 5.86 -7.80 -13.68
N GLY A 116 6.76 -8.21 -12.78
CA GLY A 116 8.11 -7.64 -12.69
C GLY A 116 8.14 -6.20 -12.17
N LYS A 117 7.10 -5.76 -11.47
CA LYS A 117 6.99 -4.36 -10.99
C LYS A 117 7.85 -4.11 -9.76
N ARG A 118 8.09 -2.83 -9.47
CA ARG A 118 8.60 -2.40 -8.16
C ARG A 118 7.44 -2.31 -7.18
N VAL A 119 7.37 -3.24 -6.24
CA VAL A 119 6.30 -3.32 -5.24
C VAL A 119 6.74 -2.59 -3.97
N LEU A 120 6.05 -1.50 -3.65
CA LEU A 120 6.19 -0.74 -2.42
C LEU A 120 5.21 -1.34 -1.38
N LEU A 121 5.70 -2.21 -0.50
CA LEU A 121 4.86 -3.02 0.37
C LEU A 121 4.64 -2.36 1.74
N ALA A 122 3.44 -1.79 1.93
CA ALA A 122 2.97 -1.32 3.23
C ALA A 122 2.13 -2.37 3.97
N ASN A 123 1.43 -3.24 3.24
CA ASN A 123 0.68 -4.36 3.80
C ASN A 123 1.61 -5.48 4.28
N LYS A 124 1.91 -5.50 5.58
CA LYS A 124 2.72 -6.54 6.22
C LYS A 124 1.99 -7.90 6.28
N GLU A 125 0.67 -7.90 6.40
CA GLU A 125 -0.13 -9.12 6.50
C GLU A 125 0.02 -10.01 5.27
N ALA A 126 0.09 -9.43 4.07
CA ALA A 126 0.31 -10.17 2.83
C ALA A 126 1.60 -11.00 2.88
N LEU A 127 2.68 -10.44 3.43
CA LEU A 127 3.97 -11.13 3.56
C LEU A 127 3.97 -12.15 4.70
N VAL A 128 3.26 -11.88 5.80
CA VAL A 128 3.12 -12.83 6.91
C VAL A 128 2.35 -14.08 6.46
N MET A 129 1.27 -13.92 5.69
CA MET A 129 0.43 -15.05 5.26
C MET A 129 1.03 -15.83 4.10
N ALA A 130 1.72 -15.16 3.16
CA ALA A 130 2.13 -15.75 1.90
C ALA A 130 3.62 -15.55 1.59
N GLY A 131 4.47 -15.33 2.60
CA GLY A 131 5.88 -14.96 2.46
C GLY A 131 6.67 -15.81 1.46
N PRO A 132 6.71 -17.14 1.59
CA PRO A 132 7.44 -18.00 0.65
C PRO A 132 6.95 -17.87 -0.80
N LEU A 133 5.63 -17.85 -1.00
CA LEU A 133 5.00 -17.70 -2.33
C LEU A 133 5.31 -16.34 -2.94
N PHE A 134 5.18 -15.28 -2.14
CA PHE A 134 5.40 -13.91 -2.57
C PHE A 134 6.87 -13.68 -2.94
N MET A 135 7.79 -14.10 -2.09
CA MET A 135 9.23 -13.99 -2.36
C MET A 135 9.68 -14.86 -3.54
N ALA A 136 9.04 -16.00 -3.78
CA ALA A 136 9.27 -16.80 -4.97
C ALA A 136 8.86 -16.05 -6.25
N ALA A 137 7.68 -15.42 -6.25
CA ALA A 137 7.22 -14.61 -7.38
C ALA A 137 8.15 -13.42 -7.65
N ILE A 138 8.59 -12.71 -6.60
CA ILE A 138 9.55 -11.61 -6.73
C ILE A 138 10.82 -12.07 -7.46
N ARG A 139 11.43 -13.17 -7.02
CA ARG A 139 12.65 -13.72 -7.63
C ARG A 139 12.42 -14.24 -9.05
N GLN A 140 11.35 -14.99 -9.28
CA GLN A 140 11.07 -15.63 -10.56
C GLN A 140 10.81 -14.61 -11.67
N HIS A 141 10.20 -13.48 -11.33
CA HIS A 141 9.78 -12.47 -12.31
C HIS A 141 10.67 -11.22 -12.33
N GLY A 142 11.76 -11.20 -11.57
CA GLY A 142 12.67 -10.05 -11.50
C GLY A 142 12.02 -8.78 -10.96
N ALA A 143 10.96 -8.90 -10.17
CA ALA A 143 10.35 -7.78 -9.48
C ALA A 143 11.24 -7.30 -8.32
N GLU A 144 10.96 -6.10 -7.84
CA GLU A 144 11.66 -5.51 -6.71
C GLU A 144 10.68 -5.32 -5.56
N LEU A 145 11.10 -5.63 -4.34
CA LEU A 145 10.30 -5.45 -3.14
C LEU A 145 10.95 -4.38 -2.25
N LEU A 146 10.22 -3.29 -2.00
CA LEU A 146 10.65 -2.22 -1.13
C LEU A 146 9.72 -2.13 0.09
N PRO A 147 10.25 -2.25 1.32
CA PRO A 147 9.43 -2.18 2.52
C PRO A 147 9.00 -0.74 2.80
N ILE A 148 7.72 -0.51 3.05
CA ILE A 148 7.16 0.80 3.42
C ILE A 148 6.83 0.88 4.92
N ASP A 149 6.63 -0.25 5.57
CA ASP A 149 6.46 -0.30 7.02
C ASP A 149 7.69 0.30 7.73
N SER A 150 7.47 1.14 8.73
CA SER A 150 8.43 2.16 9.16
C SER A 150 9.74 1.56 9.68
N GLU A 151 9.66 0.52 10.50
CA GLU A 151 10.80 -0.15 11.07
C GLU A 151 11.56 -0.97 10.02
N HIS A 152 10.83 -1.60 9.09
CA HIS A 152 11.43 -2.38 8.01
C HIS A 152 12.14 -1.46 7.01
N ASN A 153 11.56 -0.31 6.70
CA ASN A 153 12.17 0.73 5.88
C ASN A 153 13.39 1.37 6.58
N ALA A 154 13.35 1.54 7.90
CA ALA A 154 14.51 2.00 8.67
C ALA A 154 15.66 0.99 8.62
N LEU A 155 15.37 -0.31 8.81
CA LEU A 155 16.38 -1.37 8.65
C LEU A 155 16.92 -1.41 7.21
N PHE A 156 16.05 -1.31 6.20
CA PHE A 156 16.45 -1.32 4.79
C PHE A 156 17.41 -0.18 4.46
N GLN A 157 17.15 1.03 4.95
CA GLN A 157 18.03 2.20 4.75
C GLN A 157 19.39 2.08 5.45
N CYS A 158 19.48 1.29 6.52
CA CYS A 158 20.73 1.05 7.25
C CYS A 158 21.58 -0.07 6.63
N LEU A 159 21.03 -0.86 5.70
CA LEU A 159 21.73 -1.96 5.05
C LEU A 159 22.46 -1.49 3.78
N PRO A 160 23.63 -2.06 3.45
CA PRO A 160 24.32 -1.75 2.20
C PRO A 160 23.50 -2.22 0.99
N ALA A 161 23.56 -1.51 -0.13
CA ALA A 161 22.66 -1.76 -1.27
C ALA A 161 22.72 -3.19 -1.84
N ASP A 162 23.85 -3.89 -1.68
CA ASP A 162 24.10 -5.25 -2.14
C ASP A 162 23.78 -6.34 -1.10
N PHE A 163 23.24 -5.98 0.08
CA PHE A 163 22.97 -6.91 1.19
C PHE A 163 22.15 -8.14 0.78
N ALA A 164 21.25 -7.98 -0.18
CA ALA A 164 20.41 -9.06 -0.68
C ALA A 164 21.21 -10.12 -1.46
N SER A 165 22.31 -9.71 -2.12
CA SER A 165 23.18 -10.60 -2.89
C SER A 165 24.26 -11.26 -2.04
N ILE A 166 24.88 -10.50 -1.13
CA ILE A 166 25.99 -10.98 -0.29
C ILE A 166 25.50 -11.65 1.00
N GLY A 167 24.26 -11.37 1.41
CA GLY A 167 23.67 -11.84 2.65
C GLY A 167 24.05 -10.98 3.87
N LEU A 168 23.20 -11.00 4.91
CA LEU A 168 23.35 -10.15 6.10
C LEU A 168 24.69 -10.34 6.83
N ALA A 169 25.16 -11.59 6.94
CA ALA A 169 26.42 -11.88 7.64
C ALA A 169 27.63 -11.28 6.89
N ALA A 170 27.69 -11.43 5.57
CA ALA A 170 28.75 -10.84 4.75
C ALA A 170 28.66 -9.31 4.72
N ALA A 171 27.44 -8.76 4.82
CA ALA A 171 27.20 -7.34 5.01
C ALA A 171 27.61 -6.82 6.42
N GLY A 172 28.18 -7.67 7.28
CA GLY A 172 28.64 -7.28 8.63
C GLY A 172 27.50 -7.11 9.65
N VAL A 173 26.30 -7.57 9.34
CA VAL A 173 25.13 -7.41 10.20
C VAL A 173 25.16 -8.45 11.32
N ARG A 174 25.38 -7.99 12.56
CA ARG A 174 25.33 -8.84 13.76
C ARG A 174 23.92 -9.05 14.31
N ARG A 175 23.09 -8.01 14.30
CA ARG A 175 21.73 -8.00 14.87
C ARG A 175 20.86 -6.95 14.20
N LEU A 176 19.56 -7.24 14.11
CA LEU A 176 18.53 -6.28 13.71
C LEU A 176 17.78 -5.80 14.95
N LEU A 177 17.52 -4.51 15.06
CA LEU A 177 16.79 -3.92 16.18
C LEU A 177 15.44 -3.41 15.71
N LEU A 178 14.39 -4.10 16.12
CA LEU A 178 13.02 -3.69 15.87
C LEU A 178 12.52 -2.86 17.05
N THR A 179 12.26 -1.58 16.81
CA THR A 179 11.69 -0.67 17.81
C THR A 179 10.19 -0.86 17.95
N GLY A 180 9.63 -0.45 19.08
CA GLY A 180 8.18 -0.43 19.29
C GLY A 180 7.76 0.73 20.19
N SER A 181 6.62 1.35 19.90
CA SER A 181 6.06 2.43 20.72
C SER A 181 5.53 1.94 22.07
N GLY A 182 5.13 0.66 22.13
CA GLY A 182 4.39 0.06 23.25
C GLY A 182 2.88 0.34 23.24
N GLY A 183 2.39 1.17 22.32
CA GLY A 183 0.96 1.48 22.16
C GLY A 183 0.35 2.30 23.30
N PRO A 184 -0.96 2.58 23.25
CA PRO A 184 -1.66 3.40 24.24
C PRO A 184 -1.66 2.78 25.66
N PHE A 185 -1.48 1.46 25.74
CA PHE A 185 -1.54 0.73 27.01
C PHE A 185 -0.18 0.40 27.62
N ARG A 186 0.93 0.97 27.10
CA ARG A 186 2.30 0.66 27.56
C ARG A 186 2.48 0.79 29.08
N THR A 187 1.81 1.77 29.69
CA THR A 187 1.88 2.05 31.13
C THR A 187 0.56 1.81 31.85
N ALA A 188 -0.41 1.16 31.20
CA ALA A 188 -1.71 0.87 31.80
C ALA A 188 -1.58 -0.26 32.84
N PRO A 189 -2.26 -0.18 34.00
CA PRO A 189 -2.36 -1.29 34.94
C PRO A 189 -2.98 -2.53 34.28
N LEU A 190 -2.42 -3.71 34.56
CA LEU A 190 -2.87 -4.98 33.97
C LEU A 190 -4.39 -5.21 34.15
N ALA A 191 -4.94 -4.84 35.31
CA ALA A 191 -6.36 -4.99 35.62
C ALA A 191 -7.28 -4.17 34.70
N GLN A 192 -6.79 -3.08 34.11
CA GLN A 192 -7.58 -2.22 33.22
C GLN A 192 -7.61 -2.71 31.77
N LEU A 193 -6.74 -3.66 31.39
CA LEU A 193 -6.68 -4.15 30.02
C LEU A 193 -7.94 -4.92 29.60
N ALA A 194 -8.60 -5.57 30.56
CA ALA A 194 -9.82 -6.35 30.29
C ALA A 194 -11.01 -5.48 29.87
N ASP A 195 -11.04 -4.22 30.33
CA ASP A 195 -12.13 -3.27 30.08
C ASP A 195 -11.80 -2.25 28.97
N ALA A 196 -10.68 -2.44 28.27
CA ALA A 196 -10.21 -1.50 27.25
C ALA A 196 -11.17 -1.43 26.06
N THR A 197 -11.55 -0.21 25.66
CA THR A 197 -12.45 0.01 24.52
C THR A 197 -11.69 0.16 23.19
N PRO A 198 -12.36 -0.08 22.04
CA PRO A 198 -11.76 0.18 20.73
C PRO A 198 -11.27 1.62 20.54
N GLU A 199 -11.99 2.60 21.09
CA GLU A 199 -11.62 4.03 21.03
C GLU A 199 -10.31 4.28 21.78
N GLN A 200 -10.16 3.69 22.96
CA GLN A 200 -8.91 3.77 23.74
C GLN A 200 -7.75 3.09 23.01
N ALA A 201 -8.01 1.93 22.40
CA ALA A 201 -6.99 1.20 21.63
C ALA A 201 -6.54 1.97 20.37
N CYS A 202 -7.44 2.71 19.73
CA CYS A 202 -7.13 3.51 18.55
C CYS A 202 -6.48 4.87 18.87
N ALA A 203 -6.47 5.31 20.13
CA ALA A 203 -5.90 6.58 20.56
C ALA A 203 -4.37 6.50 20.71
N HIS A 204 -3.66 6.18 19.63
CA HIS A 204 -2.22 5.97 19.65
C HIS A 204 -1.46 7.29 19.92
N PRO A 205 -0.46 7.32 20.84
CA PRO A 205 0.16 8.56 21.30
C PRO A 205 0.98 9.30 20.23
N ASN A 206 1.53 8.57 19.25
CA ASN A 206 2.48 9.10 18.27
C ASN A 206 1.98 9.10 16.83
N TRP A 207 0.92 8.35 16.50
CA TRP A 207 0.60 8.01 15.11
C TRP A 207 -0.90 8.05 14.88
N ASN A 208 -1.32 8.62 13.75
CA ASN A 208 -2.69 8.50 13.25
C ASN A 208 -2.73 7.41 12.18
N MET A 209 -3.30 6.25 12.53
CA MET A 209 -3.29 5.05 11.69
C MET A 209 -4.70 4.49 11.51
N GLY A 210 -4.86 3.56 10.57
CA GLY A 210 -6.14 2.87 10.37
C GLY A 210 -6.50 2.01 11.60
N ARG A 211 -7.79 1.88 11.93
CA ARG A 211 -8.28 1.21 13.15
C ARG A 211 -7.80 -0.24 13.38
N LYS A 212 -7.30 -0.92 12.34
CA LYS A 212 -6.89 -2.33 12.42
C LYS A 212 -5.42 -2.51 12.85
N ILE A 213 -4.55 -1.54 12.56
CA ILE A 213 -3.12 -1.57 12.89
C ILE A 213 -2.90 -0.98 14.28
#